data_AF-A0A1M6LKP1-F1
#
_entry.id   AF-A0A1M6LKP1-F1
#
_cell.length_a   1.000
_cell.length_b   1.000
_cell.length_c   1.000
_cell.angle_alpha   90.00
_cell.angle_beta   90.00
_cell.angle_gamma   90.00
#
_symmetry.space_group_name_H-M   'P 1'
#
loop_
_entity.id
_entity.type
_entity.pdbx_description
1 polymer ?
#
loop_
_entity_poly.entity_id
_entity_poly.type
_entity_poly.pdbx_seq_one_letter_code
_entity_poly.pdbx_strand_id
1 'polypeptide(L)'
;MKKILCCILIANLLLTQIGFAGTSGSEKIPPAMKRVVENGYFGVGGLNLERYANRAEFATIALRFKGISEEKVKAAKATGPYKDTAGFQGGWAQYHIGMAYEEGLMFGTGADTFNPGGNITYIQLLAVMLRLLGYEDGADFHQYPKDYYEKAKSLGLADPKIDIHSKVTRELLGITMEKTLDLKLKHQDQTLAEKLGIPSSKAAIESGPVVLKQHSFTTSVLGDFSGRLAGRQSFEGYQIGIYPKDGKNTKAYKLAKVEKNGEFALSGFPIGLVEKLTGYQYKVYTQDNQLVLQGDL
;
A
#
# COMPACT_ATOMS: atom_id res chain seq x y z
N MET A 1 -34.47 -5.45 45.63
CA MET A 1 -33.53 -6.32 44.91
C MET A 1 -33.97 -6.41 43.46
N LYS A 2 -33.16 -5.89 42.53
CA LYS A 2 -33.15 -6.14 41.06
C LYS A 2 -32.19 -5.13 40.42
N LYS A 3 -30.91 -5.23 40.80
CA LYS A 3 -29.78 -4.83 39.94
C LYS A 3 -29.33 -6.13 39.29
N ILE A 4 -28.79 -6.06 38.07
CA ILE A 4 -28.38 -7.16 37.17
C ILE A 4 -29.45 -7.50 36.11
N LEU A 5 -29.54 -6.65 35.09
CA LEU A 5 -29.96 -7.06 33.75
C LEU A 5 -29.45 -6.03 32.71
N CYS A 6 -28.12 -5.91 32.54
CA CYS A 6 -27.56 -5.01 31.51
C CYS A 6 -26.20 -5.45 30.91
N CYS A 7 -25.77 -6.71 31.06
CA CYS A 7 -24.43 -7.13 30.64
C CYS A 7 -24.34 -8.28 29.62
N ILE A 8 -25.41 -8.61 28.87
CA ILE A 8 -25.37 -9.72 27.89
C ILE A 8 -25.81 -9.29 26.48
N LEU A 9 -25.42 -8.09 26.03
CA LEU A 9 -25.70 -7.66 24.65
C LEU A 9 -24.55 -6.92 23.95
N ILE A 10 -23.29 -7.23 24.31
CA ILE A 10 -22.08 -6.69 23.65
C ILE A 10 -21.13 -7.81 23.16
N ALA A 11 -21.57 -9.08 23.15
CA ALA A 11 -20.71 -10.22 22.81
C ALA A 11 -21.16 -11.02 21.57
N ASN A 12 -21.63 -10.34 20.50
CA ASN A 12 -21.98 -11.00 19.23
C ASN A 12 -21.61 -10.17 17.98
N LEU A 13 -20.38 -9.66 17.96
CA LEU A 13 -19.68 -9.28 16.73
C LEU A 13 -18.38 -10.07 16.64
N LEU A 14 -18.48 -11.39 16.78
CA LEU A 14 -17.47 -12.28 16.22
C LEU A 14 -17.64 -12.20 14.71
N LEU A 15 -16.71 -11.48 14.06
CA LEU A 15 -16.48 -11.59 12.64
C LEU A 15 -16.40 -13.07 12.29
N THR A 16 -17.42 -13.59 11.60
CA THR A 16 -17.28 -14.82 10.83
C THR A 16 -16.36 -14.51 9.66
N GLN A 17 -15.05 -14.58 9.93
CA GLN A 17 -14.04 -14.73 8.89
C GLN A 17 -14.27 -16.12 8.28
N ILE A 18 -15.15 -16.20 7.29
CA ILE A 18 -15.18 -17.35 6.40
C ILE A 18 -13.91 -17.24 5.56
N GLY A 19 -12.82 -17.80 6.09
CA GLY A 19 -11.61 -18.04 5.33
C GLY A 19 -11.91 -19.09 4.27
N PHE A 20 -12.20 -18.66 3.05
CA PHE A 20 -12.12 -19.54 1.89
C PHE A 20 -10.65 -19.77 1.57
N ALA A 21 -10.15 -20.95 1.92
CA ALA A 21 -8.84 -21.44 1.53
C ALA A 21 -8.84 -21.71 0.01
N GLY A 22 -8.48 -20.70 -0.77
CA GLY A 22 -8.08 -20.86 -2.17
C GLY A 22 -6.58 -21.15 -2.24
N THR A 23 -6.21 -22.40 -2.48
CA THR A 23 -4.84 -22.81 -2.75
C THR A 23 -4.40 -22.34 -4.14
N SER A 24 -3.67 -21.23 -4.18
CA SER A 24 -2.69 -20.92 -5.22
C SER A 24 -1.52 -20.24 -4.50
N GLY A 25 -0.27 -20.63 -4.80
CA GLY A 25 0.92 -20.21 -4.05
C GLY A 25 0.86 -18.71 -3.72
N SER A 26 1.07 -18.34 -2.46
CA SER A 26 0.91 -16.96 -2.02
C SER A 26 1.95 -16.06 -2.68
N GLU A 27 1.60 -15.54 -3.85
CA GLU A 27 2.35 -14.51 -4.53
C GLU A 27 2.58 -13.38 -3.51
N LYS A 28 3.86 -13.10 -3.24
CA LYS A 28 4.23 -12.16 -2.18
C LYS A 28 3.66 -10.79 -2.53
N ILE A 29 2.85 -10.22 -1.65
CA ILE A 29 2.27 -8.89 -1.83
C ILE A 29 3.43 -7.89 -2.03
N PRO A 30 3.50 -7.19 -3.17
CA PRO A 30 4.50 -6.16 -3.38
C PRO A 30 4.31 -5.03 -2.36
N PRO A 31 5.38 -4.53 -1.71
CA PRO A 31 5.28 -3.42 -0.76
C PRO A 31 4.56 -2.19 -1.33
N ALA A 32 4.69 -1.98 -2.65
CA ALA A 32 4.10 -0.85 -3.37
C ALA A 32 2.56 -0.94 -3.59
N MET A 33 1.89 -1.98 -3.11
CA MET A 33 0.43 -2.12 -3.14
C MET A 33 -0.14 -2.74 -1.86
N LYS A 34 0.64 -2.72 -0.78
CA LYS A 34 0.35 -3.45 0.45
C LYS A 34 -0.98 -3.02 1.08
N ARG A 35 -1.23 -1.71 1.22
CA ARG A 35 -2.47 -1.23 1.88
C ARG A 35 -3.70 -1.58 1.04
N VAL A 36 -3.58 -1.47 -0.29
CA VAL A 36 -4.68 -1.83 -1.20
C VAL A 36 -5.08 -3.30 -1.05
N VAL A 37 -4.10 -4.21 -0.94
CA VAL A 37 -4.36 -5.65 -0.80
C VAL A 37 -4.82 -6.01 0.61
N GLU A 38 -4.13 -5.55 1.66
CA GLU A 38 -4.43 -5.92 3.05
C GLU A 38 -5.80 -5.40 3.52
N ASN A 39 -6.26 -4.27 2.99
CA ASN A 39 -7.61 -3.76 3.26
C ASN A 39 -8.67 -4.34 2.31
N GLY A 40 -8.31 -5.33 1.48
CA GLY A 40 -9.23 -6.08 0.64
C GLY A 40 -9.69 -5.38 -0.64
N TYR A 41 -9.25 -4.16 -0.92
CA TYR A 41 -9.71 -3.38 -2.08
C TYR A 41 -9.39 -4.03 -3.43
N PHE A 42 -8.29 -4.79 -3.50
CA PHE A 42 -7.88 -5.50 -4.73
C PHE A 42 -8.74 -6.74 -5.05
N GLY A 43 -9.56 -7.20 -4.11
CA GLY A 43 -10.47 -8.34 -4.25
C GLY A 43 -9.89 -9.70 -3.85
N VAL A 44 -10.71 -10.73 -4.06
CA VAL A 44 -10.43 -12.14 -3.76
C VAL A 44 -10.17 -12.91 -5.05
N GLY A 45 -9.24 -13.88 -5.07
CA GLY A 45 -8.92 -14.66 -6.29
C GLY A 45 -7.44 -14.64 -6.72
N GLY A 46 -6.53 -14.24 -5.83
CA GLY A 46 -5.08 -14.17 -6.10
C GLY A 46 -4.65 -12.87 -6.77
N LEU A 47 -3.36 -12.54 -6.62
CA LEU A 47 -2.81 -11.28 -7.13
C LEU A 47 -2.63 -11.30 -8.65
N ASN A 48 -2.07 -12.37 -9.21
CA ASN A 48 -1.90 -12.57 -10.66
C ASN A 48 -1.24 -11.34 -11.32
N LEU A 49 -0.13 -10.87 -10.73
CA LEU A 49 0.41 -9.52 -10.92
C LEU A 49 0.75 -9.20 -12.37
N GLU A 50 1.26 -10.17 -13.12
CA GLU A 50 1.67 -10.01 -14.52
C GLU A 50 0.50 -10.03 -15.51
N ARG A 51 -0.69 -10.47 -15.09
CA ARG A 51 -1.85 -10.55 -15.97
C ARG A 51 -2.42 -9.16 -16.23
N TYR A 52 -2.83 -8.90 -17.48
CA TYR A 52 -3.61 -7.70 -17.80
C TYR A 52 -5.00 -7.72 -17.12
N ALA A 53 -5.37 -6.60 -16.52
CA ALA A 53 -6.69 -6.41 -15.92
C ALA A 53 -7.73 -6.13 -17.01
N ASN A 54 -8.84 -6.88 -16.98
CA ASN A 54 -9.96 -6.59 -17.88
C ASN A 54 -10.92 -5.55 -17.26
N ARG A 55 -11.79 -4.99 -18.11
CA ARG A 55 -12.72 -3.91 -17.76
C ARG A 55 -13.76 -4.35 -16.72
N ALA A 56 -14.25 -5.60 -16.78
CA ALA A 56 -15.18 -6.13 -15.79
C ALA A 56 -14.55 -6.19 -14.38
N GLU A 57 -13.34 -6.74 -14.29
CA GLU A 57 -12.57 -6.80 -13.05
C GLU A 57 -12.27 -5.41 -12.50
N PHE A 58 -11.90 -4.49 -13.39
CA PHE A 58 -11.60 -3.13 -12.96
C PHE A 58 -12.83 -2.40 -12.41
N ALA A 59 -14.02 -2.60 -13.00
CA ALA A 59 -15.27 -2.05 -12.46
C ALA A 59 -15.54 -2.57 -11.05
N THR A 60 -15.39 -3.88 -10.82
CA THR A 60 -15.55 -4.49 -9.49
C THR A 60 -14.53 -3.96 -8.50
N ILE A 61 -13.25 -3.84 -8.88
CA ILE A 61 -12.19 -3.32 -8.02
C ILE A 61 -12.44 -1.84 -7.68
N ALA A 62 -12.83 -1.02 -8.65
CA ALA A 62 -13.11 0.40 -8.45
C ALA A 62 -14.27 0.63 -7.48
N LEU A 63 -15.35 -0.15 -7.58
CA LEU A 63 -16.46 -0.09 -6.61
C LEU A 63 -16.02 -0.47 -5.21
N ARG A 64 -15.26 -1.57 -5.07
CA ARG A 64 -14.74 -1.99 -3.77
C ARG A 64 -13.83 -0.93 -3.18
N PHE A 65 -12.97 -0.32 -3.99
CA PHE A 65 -12.07 0.75 -3.59
C PHE A 65 -12.81 2.04 -3.19
N LYS A 66 -13.96 2.31 -3.80
CA LYS A 66 -14.90 3.38 -3.37
C LYS A 66 -15.57 3.08 -2.02
N GLY A 67 -15.49 1.84 -1.53
CA GLY A 67 -16.17 1.38 -0.31
C GLY A 67 -17.58 0.85 -0.56
N ILE A 68 -17.93 0.53 -1.80
CA ILE A 68 -19.23 -0.08 -2.14
C ILE A 68 -19.14 -1.60 -1.93
N SER A 69 -19.99 -2.11 -1.03
CA SER A 69 -19.99 -3.52 -0.66
C SER A 69 -20.68 -4.39 -1.71
N GLU A 70 -20.34 -5.68 -1.73
CA GLU A 70 -20.95 -6.67 -2.63
C GLU A 70 -22.47 -6.78 -2.42
N GLU A 71 -22.93 -6.63 -1.18
CA GLU A 71 -24.35 -6.63 -0.82
C GLU A 71 -25.07 -5.44 -1.46
N LYS A 72 -24.47 -4.24 -1.43
CA LYS A 72 -25.03 -3.05 -2.08
C LYS A 72 -25.14 -3.25 -3.59
N VAL A 73 -24.11 -3.81 -4.23
CA VAL A 73 -24.16 -4.12 -5.67
C VAL A 73 -25.29 -5.10 -6.00
N LYS A 74 -25.36 -6.23 -5.27
CA LYS A 74 -26.38 -7.26 -5.49
C LYS A 74 -27.80 -6.78 -5.22
N ALA A 75 -27.99 -5.90 -4.24
CA ALA A 75 -29.30 -5.35 -3.90
C ALA A 75 -29.80 -4.38 -4.99
N ALA A 76 -28.92 -3.54 -5.52
CA ALA A 76 -29.28 -2.56 -6.54
C ALA A 76 -29.63 -3.21 -7.88
N LYS A 77 -28.94 -4.30 -8.25
CA LYS A 77 -29.10 -4.98 -9.55
C LYS A 77 -28.97 -4.04 -10.76
N ALA A 78 -28.17 -2.99 -10.62
CA ALA A 78 -27.94 -2.00 -11.67
C ALA A 78 -27.32 -2.68 -12.90
N THR A 79 -27.87 -2.47 -14.09
CA THR A 79 -27.34 -3.08 -15.33
C THR A 79 -26.66 -2.06 -16.24
N GLY A 80 -26.94 -0.76 -16.06
CA GLY A 80 -26.58 0.27 -17.02
C GLY A 80 -27.20 0.02 -18.41
N PRO A 81 -26.76 0.77 -19.45
CA PRO A 81 -27.29 0.65 -20.80
C PRO A 81 -26.67 -0.51 -21.62
N TYR A 82 -25.79 -1.32 -21.03
CA TYR A 82 -24.91 -2.23 -21.77
C TYR A 82 -25.50 -3.62 -21.98
N LYS A 83 -25.58 -4.06 -23.24
CA LYS A 83 -26.18 -5.35 -23.63
C LYS A 83 -25.20 -6.52 -23.56
N ASP A 84 -23.89 -6.23 -23.64
CA ASP A 84 -22.81 -7.23 -23.70
C ASP A 84 -22.33 -7.73 -22.32
N THR A 85 -23.01 -7.33 -21.23
CA THR A 85 -22.61 -7.65 -19.85
C THR A 85 -23.25 -8.94 -19.32
N ALA A 86 -24.51 -9.21 -19.66
CA ALA A 86 -25.24 -10.38 -19.18
C ALA A 86 -24.64 -11.71 -19.69
N GLY A 87 -24.13 -11.72 -20.92
CA GLY A 87 -23.52 -12.91 -21.52
C GLY A 87 -22.05 -13.13 -21.15
N PHE A 88 -21.38 -12.14 -20.54
CA PHE A 88 -19.97 -12.24 -20.22
C PHE A 88 -19.74 -13.19 -19.04
N GLN A 89 -19.16 -14.36 -19.31
CA GLN A 89 -18.76 -15.37 -18.31
C GLN A 89 -19.88 -15.72 -17.30
N GLY A 90 -21.12 -15.86 -17.78
CA GLY A 90 -22.26 -16.15 -16.92
C GLY A 90 -22.83 -14.93 -16.18
N GLY A 91 -22.50 -13.70 -16.62
CA GLY A 91 -23.13 -12.46 -16.16
C GLY A 91 -22.65 -11.96 -14.81
N TRP A 92 -21.59 -12.55 -14.25
CA TRP A 92 -21.12 -12.24 -12.89
C TRP A 92 -20.84 -10.75 -12.67
N ALA A 93 -20.34 -10.07 -13.70
CA ALA A 93 -19.93 -8.67 -13.65
C ALA A 93 -21.06 -7.68 -13.97
N GLN A 94 -22.23 -8.16 -14.41
CA GLN A 94 -23.30 -7.29 -14.92
C GLN A 94 -23.69 -6.21 -13.91
N TYR A 95 -23.89 -6.61 -12.66
CA TYR A 95 -24.30 -5.67 -11.61
C TYR A 95 -23.18 -4.74 -11.16
N HIS A 96 -21.93 -5.21 -11.14
CA HIS A 96 -20.78 -4.35 -10.87
C HIS A 96 -20.58 -3.31 -11.97
N ILE A 97 -20.74 -3.70 -13.23
CA ILE A 97 -20.59 -2.78 -14.37
C ILE A 97 -21.69 -1.73 -14.34
N GLY A 98 -22.95 -2.12 -14.11
CA GLY A 98 -24.06 -1.19 -14.02
C GLY A 98 -23.92 -0.22 -12.83
N MET A 99 -23.52 -0.73 -11.66
CA MET A 99 -23.28 0.13 -10.49
C MET A 99 -22.08 1.08 -10.72
N ALA A 100 -21.00 0.62 -11.35
CA ALA A 100 -19.86 1.48 -11.68
C ALA A 100 -20.24 2.60 -12.67
N TYR A 101 -21.21 2.36 -13.54
CA TYR A 101 -21.79 3.37 -14.41
C TYR A 101 -22.66 4.37 -13.64
N GLU A 102 -23.57 3.90 -12.78
CA GLU A 102 -24.43 4.76 -11.95
C GLU A 102 -23.62 5.64 -10.99
N GLU A 103 -22.52 5.11 -10.45
CA GLU A 103 -21.60 5.83 -9.58
C GLU A 103 -20.65 6.77 -10.35
N GLY A 104 -20.82 6.87 -11.67
CA GLY A 104 -20.04 7.74 -12.56
C GLY A 104 -18.57 7.35 -12.68
N LEU A 105 -18.18 6.14 -12.30
CA LEU A 105 -16.78 5.71 -12.28
C LEU A 105 -16.31 5.24 -13.66
N MET A 106 -17.10 4.40 -14.31
CA MET A 106 -16.73 3.76 -15.58
C MET A 106 -17.84 3.84 -16.62
N PHE A 107 -17.43 4.10 -17.86
CA PHE A 107 -18.31 4.17 -19.03
C PHE A 107 -17.91 3.14 -20.08
N GLY A 108 -18.86 2.74 -20.92
CA GLY A 108 -18.67 1.81 -22.02
C GLY A 108 -17.85 2.37 -23.18
N THR A 109 -17.59 1.53 -24.18
CA THR A 109 -16.90 1.91 -25.43
C THR A 109 -17.87 2.39 -26.51
N GLY A 110 -19.17 2.30 -26.24
CA GLY A 110 -20.25 2.81 -27.08
C GLY A 110 -21.53 2.96 -26.26
N ALA A 111 -22.63 3.35 -26.91
CA ALA A 111 -23.90 3.65 -26.24
C ALA A 111 -24.47 2.45 -25.46
N ASP A 112 -24.34 1.24 -26.00
CA ASP A 112 -24.88 0.01 -25.41
C ASP A 112 -23.83 -1.12 -25.26
N THR A 113 -22.55 -0.78 -25.35
CA THR A 113 -21.43 -1.74 -25.29
C THR A 113 -20.41 -1.34 -24.24
N PHE A 114 -20.15 -2.22 -23.28
CA PHE A 114 -19.14 -2.00 -22.23
C PHE A 114 -17.76 -2.58 -22.58
N ASN A 115 -17.72 -3.68 -23.33
CA ASN A 115 -16.56 -4.52 -23.58
C ASN A 115 -15.91 -5.09 -22.30
N PRO A 116 -16.61 -5.95 -21.53
CA PRO A 116 -16.14 -6.45 -20.23
C PRO A 116 -14.83 -7.25 -20.30
N GLY A 117 -14.61 -7.99 -21.38
CA GLY A 117 -13.39 -8.78 -21.60
C GLY A 117 -12.19 -7.97 -22.11
N GLY A 118 -12.40 -6.71 -22.52
CA GLY A 118 -11.32 -5.84 -22.99
C GLY A 118 -10.36 -5.49 -21.86
N ASN A 119 -9.06 -5.48 -22.15
CA ASN A 119 -8.05 -5.01 -21.20
C ASN A 119 -8.13 -3.49 -21.04
N ILE A 120 -7.98 -3.01 -19.81
CA ILE A 120 -7.96 -1.56 -19.56
C ILE A 120 -6.64 -0.95 -20.04
N THR A 121 -6.71 0.31 -20.48
CA THR A 121 -5.53 1.10 -20.79
C THR A 121 -5.09 1.95 -19.60
N TYR A 122 -3.84 2.42 -19.61
CA TYR A 122 -3.33 3.25 -18.53
C TYR A 122 -4.13 4.52 -18.32
N ILE A 123 -4.58 5.17 -19.40
CA ILE A 123 -5.44 6.36 -19.28
C ILE A 123 -6.82 6.05 -18.68
N GLN A 124 -7.40 4.88 -18.96
CA GLN A 124 -8.68 4.48 -18.35
C GLN A 124 -8.51 4.27 -16.84
N LEU A 125 -7.40 3.67 -16.42
CA LEU A 125 -7.04 3.56 -15.00
C LEU A 125 -6.95 4.95 -14.35
N LEU A 126 -6.18 5.87 -14.93
CA LEU A 126 -6.01 7.22 -14.38
C LEU A 126 -7.36 7.97 -14.28
N ALA A 127 -8.21 7.87 -15.30
CA ALA A 127 -9.52 8.53 -15.29
C ALA A 127 -10.41 8.05 -14.13
N VAL A 128 -10.46 6.74 -13.88
CA VAL A 128 -11.23 6.19 -12.76
C VAL A 128 -10.67 6.64 -11.41
N MET A 129 -9.34 6.67 -11.24
CA MET A 129 -8.72 7.14 -10.01
C MET A 129 -9.01 8.63 -9.75
N LEU A 130 -9.00 9.47 -10.78
CA LEU A 130 -9.38 10.88 -10.67
C LEU A 130 -10.86 11.04 -10.25
N ARG A 131 -11.76 10.22 -10.79
CA ARG A 131 -13.19 10.23 -10.40
C ARG A 131 -13.38 9.77 -8.95
N LEU A 132 -12.60 8.79 -8.49
CA LEU A 132 -12.59 8.38 -7.08
C LEU A 132 -12.11 9.49 -6.14
N LEU A 133 -11.19 10.35 -6.61
CA LEU A 133 -10.76 11.55 -5.89
C LEU A 133 -11.78 12.70 -5.94
N GLY A 134 -12.89 12.54 -6.67
CA GLY A 134 -13.96 13.53 -6.78
C GLY A 134 -13.81 14.53 -7.93
N TYR A 135 -12.92 14.26 -8.89
CA TYR A 135 -12.91 15.02 -10.15
C TYR A 135 -14.02 14.53 -11.09
N GLU A 136 -14.62 15.46 -11.81
CA GLU A 136 -15.87 15.23 -12.55
C GLU A 136 -15.71 15.56 -14.03
N ASP A 137 -16.23 14.67 -14.87
CA ASP A 137 -16.32 14.85 -16.32
C ASP A 137 -17.25 16.06 -16.62
N GLY A 138 -16.85 16.92 -17.56
CA GLY A 138 -17.60 18.12 -17.93
C GLY A 138 -17.39 19.33 -17.01
N ALA A 139 -16.90 19.14 -15.78
CA ALA A 139 -16.54 20.22 -14.86
C ALA A 139 -15.02 20.42 -14.77
N ASP A 140 -14.26 19.34 -14.60
CA ASP A 140 -12.79 19.37 -14.57
C ASP A 140 -12.15 18.90 -15.88
N PHE A 141 -12.88 18.11 -16.66
CA PHE A 141 -12.37 17.46 -17.86
C PHE A 141 -13.32 17.67 -19.05
N HIS A 142 -12.80 18.25 -20.12
CA HIS A 142 -13.54 18.48 -21.37
C HIS A 142 -12.96 17.67 -22.54
N GLN A 143 -11.66 17.39 -22.51
CA GLN A 143 -10.94 16.68 -23.56
C GLN A 143 -10.32 15.38 -23.01
N TYR A 144 -10.92 14.26 -23.40
CA TYR A 144 -10.30 12.94 -23.23
C TYR A 144 -9.37 12.64 -24.42
N PRO A 145 -8.14 12.11 -24.22
CA PRO A 145 -7.52 11.74 -22.94
C PRO A 145 -6.72 12.85 -22.23
N LYS A 146 -6.52 14.00 -22.89
CA LYS A 146 -5.53 15.01 -22.51
C LYS A 146 -5.70 15.53 -21.08
N ASP A 147 -6.89 16.00 -20.73
CA ASP A 147 -7.11 16.70 -19.45
C ASP A 147 -6.90 15.76 -18.26
N TYR A 148 -7.32 14.50 -18.40
CA TYR A 148 -7.11 13.45 -17.40
C TYR A 148 -5.63 13.18 -17.20
N TYR A 149 -4.86 13.06 -18.30
CA TYR A 149 -3.44 12.79 -18.19
C TYR A 149 -2.68 13.96 -17.58
N GLU A 150 -2.99 15.20 -17.98
CA GLU A 150 -2.38 16.40 -17.40
C GLU A 150 -2.71 16.55 -15.91
N LYS A 151 -3.97 16.32 -15.52
CA LYS A 151 -4.36 16.31 -14.11
C LYS A 151 -3.64 15.22 -13.33
N ALA A 152 -3.65 13.98 -13.82
CA ALA A 152 -2.97 12.86 -13.16
C ALA A 152 -1.47 13.13 -13.01
N LYS A 153 -0.82 13.75 -14.01
CA LYS A 153 0.58 14.20 -13.91
C LYS A 153 0.76 15.26 -12.83
N SER A 154 -0.11 16.27 -12.78
CA SER A 154 -0.01 17.34 -11.78
C SER A 154 -0.14 16.84 -10.34
N LEU A 155 -0.84 15.73 -10.13
CA LEU A 155 -1.00 15.08 -8.83
C LEU A 155 0.11 14.06 -8.53
N GLY A 156 1.05 13.80 -9.45
CA GLY A 156 2.04 12.73 -9.32
C GLY A 156 1.47 11.31 -9.42
N LEU A 157 0.23 11.17 -9.89
CA LEU A 157 -0.43 9.88 -10.10
C LEU A 157 0.09 9.17 -11.36
N ALA A 158 0.28 9.94 -12.44
CA ALA A 158 0.75 9.42 -13.72
C ALA A 158 2.29 9.28 -13.78
N ASP A 159 2.78 8.14 -14.26
CA ASP A 159 4.18 7.95 -14.62
C ASP A 159 4.38 8.37 -16.09
N PRO A 160 5.21 9.39 -16.38
CA PRO A 160 5.45 9.85 -17.75
C PRO A 160 6.18 8.83 -18.63
N LYS A 161 6.74 7.76 -18.07
CA LYS A 161 7.42 6.69 -18.82
C LYS A 161 6.45 5.63 -19.35
N ILE A 162 5.21 5.61 -18.86
CA ILE A 162 4.19 4.64 -19.27
C ILE A 162 3.35 5.25 -20.39
N ASP A 163 3.27 4.54 -21.51
CA ASP A 163 2.40 4.92 -22.62
C ASP A 163 0.93 4.90 -22.18
N ILE A 164 0.19 5.97 -22.47
CA ILE A 164 -1.18 6.15 -21.97
C ILE A 164 -2.17 5.12 -22.55
N HIS A 165 -1.84 4.50 -23.69
CA HIS A 165 -2.66 3.50 -24.36
C HIS A 165 -2.22 2.06 -24.07
N SER A 166 -1.10 1.88 -23.37
CA SER A 166 -0.63 0.56 -22.94
C SER A 166 -1.65 -0.17 -22.05
N LYS A 167 -1.68 -1.49 -22.18
CA LYS A 167 -2.51 -2.37 -21.35
C LYS A 167 -1.94 -2.41 -19.93
N VAL A 168 -2.83 -2.42 -18.94
CA VAL A 168 -2.44 -2.37 -17.53
C VAL A 168 -2.40 -3.76 -16.92
N THR A 169 -1.25 -4.13 -16.35
CA THR A 169 -1.13 -5.33 -15.52
C THR A 169 -1.80 -5.12 -14.16
N ARG A 170 -2.16 -6.21 -13.49
CA ARG A 170 -2.73 -6.14 -12.14
C ARG A 170 -1.76 -5.50 -11.14
N GLU A 171 -0.46 -5.71 -11.30
CA GLU A 171 0.54 -5.00 -10.50
C GLU A 171 0.45 -3.48 -10.66
N LEU A 172 0.46 -2.98 -11.90
CA LEU A 172 0.39 -1.55 -12.18
C LEU A 172 -0.93 -0.94 -11.69
N LEU A 173 -2.04 -1.67 -11.81
CA LEU A 173 -3.32 -1.29 -11.22
C LEU A 173 -3.20 -1.11 -9.70
N GLY A 174 -2.65 -2.10 -8.99
CA GLY A 174 -2.47 -2.07 -7.54
C GLY A 174 -1.57 -0.93 -7.06
N ILE A 175 -0.44 -0.72 -7.74
CA ILE A 175 0.49 0.38 -7.44
C ILE A 175 -0.17 1.75 -7.66
N THR A 176 -0.97 1.89 -8.72
CA THR A 176 -1.66 3.17 -8.99
C THR A 176 -2.76 3.44 -7.98
N MET A 177 -3.49 2.40 -7.54
CA MET A 177 -4.43 2.50 -6.42
C MET A 177 -3.72 2.93 -5.13
N GLU A 178 -2.56 2.35 -4.84
CA GLU A 178 -1.75 2.69 -3.66
C GLU A 178 -1.32 4.16 -3.67
N LYS A 179 -0.88 4.68 -4.83
CA LYS A 179 -0.59 6.12 -4.98
C LYS A 179 -1.84 6.96 -4.74
N THR A 180 -2.99 6.52 -5.23
CA THR A 180 -4.27 7.25 -5.11
C THR A 180 -4.69 7.40 -3.65
N LEU A 181 -4.41 6.42 -2.78
CA LEU A 181 -4.70 6.49 -1.35
C LEU A 181 -4.10 7.73 -0.68
N ASP A 182 -2.91 8.16 -1.09
CA ASP A 182 -2.23 9.30 -0.44
C ASP A 182 -2.55 10.66 -1.10
N LEU A 183 -3.40 10.68 -2.12
CA LEU A 183 -3.84 11.92 -2.75
C LEU A 183 -5.05 12.50 -2.02
N LYS A 184 -5.06 13.84 -1.91
CA LYS A 184 -6.20 14.60 -1.39
C LYS A 184 -7.41 14.45 -2.30
N LEU A 185 -8.57 14.35 -1.69
CA LEU A 185 -9.84 14.47 -2.41
C LEU A 185 -9.99 15.91 -2.91
N LYS A 186 -10.63 16.07 -4.07
CA LYS A 186 -10.88 17.38 -4.67
C LYS A 186 -11.56 18.30 -3.66
N HIS A 187 -10.98 19.48 -3.47
CA HIS A 187 -11.43 20.52 -2.53
C HIS A 187 -11.52 20.10 -1.05
N GLN A 188 -10.78 19.06 -0.65
CA GLN A 188 -10.72 18.63 0.74
C GLN A 188 -9.27 18.51 1.18
N ASP A 189 -9.02 18.73 2.47
CA ASP A 189 -7.69 18.52 3.04
C ASP A 189 -7.40 17.05 3.35
N GLN A 190 -8.44 16.22 3.38
CA GLN A 190 -8.37 14.79 3.63
C GLN A 190 -7.90 14.01 2.38
N THR A 191 -7.02 13.05 2.59
CA THR A 191 -6.61 12.03 1.61
C THR A 191 -7.66 10.94 1.44
N LEU A 192 -7.59 10.18 0.35
CA LEU A 192 -8.46 9.02 0.16
C LEU A 192 -8.24 7.97 1.27
N ALA A 193 -7.00 7.75 1.71
CA ALA A 193 -6.66 6.85 2.81
C ALA A 193 -7.38 7.24 4.11
N GLU A 194 -7.29 8.52 4.49
CA GLU A 194 -7.94 9.02 5.70
C GLU A 194 -9.47 8.92 5.60
N LYS A 195 -10.06 9.18 4.43
CA LYS A 195 -11.51 8.99 4.22
C LYS A 195 -11.93 7.54 4.38
N LEU A 196 -11.09 6.62 3.94
CA LEU A 196 -11.31 5.17 4.07
C LEU A 196 -10.95 4.62 5.46
N GLY A 197 -10.40 5.45 6.35
CA GLY A 197 -9.99 5.03 7.70
C GLY A 197 -8.76 4.12 7.71
N ILE A 198 -7.93 4.16 6.67
CA ILE A 198 -6.69 3.36 6.59
C ILE A 198 -5.45 4.25 6.78
N PRO A 199 -4.34 3.73 7.34
CA PRO A 199 -3.13 4.53 7.54
C PRO A 199 -2.59 5.13 6.23
N SER A 200 -2.14 6.39 6.27
CA SER A 200 -1.38 7.00 5.16
C SER A 200 -0.05 6.25 4.94
N SER A 201 0.58 6.37 3.76
CA SER A 201 1.89 5.72 3.52
C SER A 201 2.94 6.24 4.49
N LYS A 202 2.83 7.51 4.88
CA LYS A 202 3.63 8.14 5.94
C LYS A 202 3.48 7.41 7.28
N ALA A 203 2.26 7.13 7.72
CA ALA A 203 1.99 6.36 8.94
C ALA A 203 2.34 4.85 8.81
N ALA A 204 2.22 4.29 7.62
CA ALA A 204 2.62 2.89 7.35
C ALA A 204 4.15 2.71 7.34
N ILE A 205 4.91 3.73 6.89
CA ILE A 205 6.37 3.76 7.02
C ILE A 205 6.77 3.93 8.50
N GLU A 206 6.04 4.73 9.28
CA GLU A 206 6.28 4.93 10.72
C GLU A 206 6.18 3.63 11.55
N SER A 207 5.46 2.62 11.06
CA SER A 207 5.21 1.34 11.74
C SER A 207 5.98 0.14 11.15
N GLY A 208 6.79 0.32 10.10
CA GLY A 208 7.63 -0.74 9.53
C GLY A 208 8.78 -1.17 10.46
N PRO A 209 9.45 -2.32 10.25
CA PRO A 209 10.66 -2.65 11.00
C PRO A 209 11.80 -1.69 10.63
N VAL A 210 12.59 -1.26 11.62
CA VAL A 210 13.87 -0.57 11.35
C VAL A 210 14.81 -1.56 10.70
N VAL A 211 15.46 -1.18 9.61
CA VAL A 211 16.43 -2.03 8.91
C VAL A 211 17.74 -1.28 8.67
N LEU A 212 18.86 -2.01 8.70
CA LEU A 212 20.18 -1.50 8.36
C LEU A 212 20.44 -1.68 6.85
N LYS A 213 20.87 -0.61 6.18
CA LYS A 213 21.24 -0.59 4.75
C LYS A 213 22.60 0.08 4.55
N GLN A 214 23.23 -0.20 3.40
CA GLN A 214 24.43 0.49 2.90
C GLN A 214 25.54 0.61 3.97
N HIS A 215 25.84 -0.47 4.68
CA HIS A 215 26.75 -0.45 5.81
C HIS A 215 28.16 -0.94 5.43
N SER A 216 29.15 -0.48 6.20
CA SER A 216 30.54 -0.90 6.13
C SER A 216 31.06 -1.15 7.55
N PHE A 217 31.83 -2.22 7.74
CA PHE A 217 32.44 -2.59 9.01
C PHE A 217 33.90 -3.01 8.78
N THR A 218 34.83 -2.47 9.58
CA THR A 218 36.25 -2.83 9.54
C THR A 218 36.89 -2.77 10.92
N THR A 219 37.89 -3.63 11.14
CA THR A 219 38.72 -3.67 12.36
C THR A 219 40.21 -3.82 12.05
N SER A 220 40.60 -3.54 10.80
CA SER A 220 41.97 -3.78 10.30
C SER A 220 42.98 -2.75 10.80
N VAL A 221 42.59 -1.48 10.86
CA VAL A 221 43.46 -0.37 11.29
C VAL A 221 42.84 0.35 12.48
N LEU A 222 41.56 0.69 12.34
CA LEU A 222 40.69 1.24 13.38
C LEU A 222 39.37 0.47 13.35
N GLY A 223 38.68 0.40 14.48
CA GLY A 223 37.31 -0.06 14.50
C GLY A 223 36.43 0.98 13.85
N ASP A 224 35.88 0.69 12.68
CA ASP A 224 34.97 1.58 11.96
C ASP A 224 33.68 0.87 11.56
N PHE A 225 32.54 1.50 11.79
CA PHE A 225 31.22 1.01 11.45
C PHE A 225 30.34 2.18 11.04
N SER A 226 29.86 2.16 9.79
CA SER A 226 28.97 3.19 9.26
C SER A 226 27.87 2.56 8.43
N GLY A 227 26.81 3.31 8.21
CA GLY A 227 25.71 2.87 7.36
C GLY A 227 24.50 3.78 7.46
N ARG A 228 23.36 3.28 6.98
CA ARG A 228 22.10 4.01 6.99
C ARG A 228 20.96 3.13 7.49
N LEU A 229 20.25 3.61 8.51
CA LEU A 229 18.98 3.03 8.93
C LEU A 229 17.85 3.47 8.00
N ALA A 230 16.90 2.58 7.76
CA ALA A 230 15.70 2.84 6.98
C ALA A 230 14.45 2.27 7.66
N GLY A 231 13.27 2.69 7.18
CA GLY A 231 11.99 2.29 7.75
C GLY A 231 11.43 3.29 8.77
N ARG A 232 11.93 4.52 8.83
CA ARG A 232 11.34 5.65 9.58
C ARG A 232 11.36 6.92 8.73
N GLN A 233 10.46 7.86 9.02
CA GLN A 233 10.46 9.22 8.46
C GLN A 233 11.66 10.04 8.96
N SER A 234 11.99 9.86 10.23
CA SER A 234 13.15 10.46 10.87
C SER A 234 13.71 9.49 11.91
N PHE A 235 15.03 9.53 12.07
CA PHE A 235 15.74 8.85 13.14
C PHE A 235 16.19 9.82 14.24
N GLU A 236 15.55 10.99 14.34
CA GLU A 236 15.81 11.94 15.42
C GLU A 236 15.70 11.26 16.79
N GLY A 237 16.74 11.41 17.61
CA GLY A 237 16.82 10.79 18.93
C GLY A 237 17.24 9.32 18.95
N TYR A 238 17.33 8.64 17.79
CA TYR A 238 17.82 7.27 17.74
C TYR A 238 19.31 7.18 18.03
N GLN A 239 19.72 6.04 18.58
CA GLN A 239 21.11 5.70 18.83
C GLN A 239 21.43 4.33 18.27
N ILE A 240 22.66 4.17 17.83
CA ILE A 240 23.22 2.89 17.44
C ILE A 240 24.51 2.66 18.22
N GLY A 241 24.70 1.44 18.68
CA GLY A 241 25.90 1.05 19.40
C GLY A 241 26.48 -0.26 18.92
N ILE A 242 27.78 -0.42 19.16
CA ILE A 242 28.50 -1.66 18.96
C ILE A 242 28.73 -2.31 20.32
N TYR A 243 28.44 -3.59 20.40
CA TYR A 243 28.47 -4.39 21.61
C TYR A 243 29.31 -5.65 21.39
N PRO A 244 29.83 -6.25 22.48
CA PRO A 244 30.34 -7.61 22.47
C PRO A 244 29.23 -8.59 22.03
N LYS A 245 29.55 -9.53 21.14
CA LYS A 245 28.59 -10.53 20.67
C LYS A 245 28.29 -11.63 21.71
N ASP A 246 29.20 -11.88 22.66
CA ASP A 246 29.05 -12.96 23.66
C ASP A 246 27.87 -12.79 24.64
N GLY A 247 27.21 -11.62 24.65
CA GLY A 247 26.05 -11.32 25.49
C GLY A 247 26.36 -11.24 26.99
N LYS A 248 27.60 -11.48 27.42
CA LYS A 248 28.01 -11.44 28.84
C LYS A 248 28.32 -10.02 29.28
N ASN A 249 28.88 -9.22 28.37
CA ASN A 249 29.15 -7.82 28.62
C ASN A 249 28.09 -6.96 27.89
N THR A 250 27.25 -6.30 28.67
CA THR A 250 26.15 -5.47 28.19
C THR A 250 26.57 -4.03 27.88
N LYS A 251 27.82 -3.65 28.21
CA LYS A 251 28.35 -2.33 27.95
C LYS A 251 28.71 -2.19 26.47
N ALA A 252 28.23 -1.12 25.84
CA ALA A 252 28.62 -0.80 24.48
C ALA A 252 30.12 -0.49 24.41
N TYR A 253 30.79 -0.99 23.38
CA TYR A 253 32.11 -0.53 22.98
C TYR A 253 32.07 0.94 22.55
N LYS A 254 31.03 1.31 21.81
CA LYS A 254 30.76 2.69 21.40
C LYS A 254 29.30 2.90 21.07
N LEU A 255 28.82 4.12 21.28
CA LEU A 255 27.49 4.60 20.91
C LEU A 255 27.63 5.82 20.01
N ALA A 256 26.71 5.97 19.06
CA ALA A 256 26.56 7.16 18.23
C ALA A 256 25.09 7.52 18.09
N LYS A 257 24.83 8.82 17.93
CA LYS A 257 23.51 9.29 17.48
C LYS A 257 23.34 8.94 16.00
N VAL A 258 22.10 8.67 15.62
CA VAL A 258 21.71 8.52 14.23
C VAL A 258 21.23 9.87 13.73
N GLU A 259 21.69 10.28 12.55
CA GLU A 259 21.24 11.50 11.89
C GLU A 259 19.77 11.39 11.49
N LYS A 260 19.07 12.53 11.31
CA LYS A 260 17.63 12.52 10.97
C LYS A 260 17.31 11.69 9.72
N ASN A 261 18.24 11.64 8.77
CA ASN A 261 18.13 10.89 7.51
C ASN A 261 18.46 9.38 7.64
N GLY A 262 18.85 8.93 8.84
CA GLY A 262 19.21 7.54 9.16
C GLY A 262 20.70 7.23 9.08
N GLU A 263 21.55 8.16 8.66
CA GLU A 263 23.00 7.93 8.57
C GLU A 263 23.65 7.89 9.96
N PHE A 264 24.68 7.07 10.10
CA PHE A 264 25.48 6.99 11.32
C PHE A 264 26.93 6.59 11.00
N ALA A 265 27.83 6.94 11.90
CA ALA A 265 29.21 6.48 11.88
C ALA A 265 29.76 6.30 13.31
N LEU A 266 30.46 5.19 13.53
CA LEU A 266 31.16 4.85 14.76
C LEU A 266 32.60 4.49 14.40
N SER A 267 33.54 5.36 14.70
CA SER A 267 34.98 5.12 14.49
C SER A 267 35.73 5.02 15.81
N GLY A 268 36.83 4.28 15.86
CA GLY A 268 37.70 4.15 17.04
C GLY A 268 37.11 3.34 18.20
N PHE A 269 36.27 2.34 17.93
CA PHE A 269 35.91 1.36 18.97
C PHE A 269 37.05 0.33 19.16
N PRO A 270 37.12 -0.36 20.31
CA PRO A 270 38.20 -1.30 20.61
C PRO A 270 38.26 -2.45 19.60
N ILE A 271 39.48 -2.79 19.16
CA ILE A 271 39.77 -3.84 18.18
C ILE A 271 40.85 -4.82 18.66
N GLY A 272 40.96 -4.96 19.99
CA GLY A 272 41.93 -5.85 20.62
C GLY A 272 41.62 -7.33 20.35
N LEU A 273 42.54 -8.19 20.81
CA LEU A 273 42.44 -9.64 20.60
C LEU A 273 41.14 -10.20 21.20
N VAL A 274 40.77 -9.75 22.41
CA VAL A 274 39.57 -10.21 23.10
C VAL A 274 38.32 -9.80 22.31
N GLU A 275 38.23 -8.55 21.85
CA GLU A 275 37.07 -8.05 21.12
C GLU A 275 36.92 -8.74 19.76
N LYS A 276 38.04 -8.99 19.06
CA LYS A 276 38.03 -9.75 17.79
C LYS A 276 37.62 -11.21 17.98
N LEU A 277 38.03 -11.85 19.08
CA LEU A 277 37.62 -13.22 19.40
C LEU A 277 36.16 -13.31 19.84
N THR A 278 35.70 -12.35 20.64
CA THR A 278 34.31 -12.26 21.09
C THR A 278 33.36 -11.91 19.94
N GLY A 279 33.80 -11.08 19.00
CA GLY A 279 32.99 -10.58 17.89
C GLY A 279 32.12 -9.38 18.26
N TYR A 280 31.47 -8.81 17.26
CA TYR A 280 30.73 -7.55 17.38
C TYR A 280 29.26 -7.75 17.02
N GLN A 281 28.39 -7.04 17.73
CA GLN A 281 26.97 -6.95 17.43
C GLN A 281 26.57 -5.48 17.44
N TYR A 282 25.75 -5.04 16.49
CA TYR A 282 25.12 -3.73 16.57
C TYR A 282 23.75 -3.82 17.23
N LYS A 283 23.37 -2.76 17.94
CA LYS A 283 22.03 -2.58 18.51
C LYS A 283 21.57 -1.15 18.27
N VAL A 284 20.31 -1.01 17.88
CA VAL A 284 19.66 0.28 17.60
C VAL A 284 18.55 0.51 18.61
N TYR A 285 18.58 1.68 19.22
CA TYR A 285 17.62 2.11 20.23
C TYR A 285 16.86 3.36 19.76
N THR A 286 15.59 3.44 20.15
CA THR A 286 14.79 4.67 20.01
C THR A 286 15.23 5.73 21.02
N GLN A 287 14.67 6.94 20.90
CA GLN A 287 14.86 8.02 21.88
C GLN A 287 14.46 7.60 23.31
N ASP A 288 13.45 6.73 23.45
CA ASP A 288 12.98 6.18 24.73
C ASP A 288 13.78 4.94 25.18
N ASN A 289 14.95 4.71 24.57
CA ASN A 289 15.85 3.61 24.87
C ASN A 289 15.25 2.21 24.64
N GLN A 290 14.28 2.08 23.73
CA GLN A 290 13.73 0.79 23.32
C GLN A 290 14.56 0.16 22.20
N LEU A 291 14.96 -1.11 22.37
CA LEU A 291 15.67 -1.87 21.34
C LEU A 291 14.75 -2.20 20.16
N VAL A 292 15.13 -1.76 18.95
CA VAL A 292 14.29 -1.92 17.73
C VAL A 292 14.98 -2.66 16.60
N LEU A 293 16.30 -2.81 16.66
CA LEU A 293 17.07 -3.61 15.71
C LEU A 293 18.36 -4.09 16.36
N GLN A 294 18.76 -5.31 16.08
CA GLN A 294 20.09 -5.83 16.41
C GLN A 294 20.56 -6.80 15.33
N GLY A 295 21.87 -6.96 15.19
CA GLY A 295 22.46 -7.94 14.28
C GLY A 295 23.97 -8.06 14.45
N ASP A 296 24.51 -9.14 13.93
CA ASP A 296 25.95 -9.43 14.01
C ASP A 296 26.71 -8.65 12.92
N LEU A 297 27.97 -8.31 13.21
CA LEU A 297 28.92 -7.65 12.29
C LEU A 297 30.14 -8.54 12.03
#